data_AF-A0A660N148-F1
#
_entry.id   AF-A0A660N148-F1
#
_cell.length_a   1.000
_cell.length_b   1.000
_cell.length_c   1.000
_cell.angle_alpha   90.00
_cell.angle_beta   90.00
_cell.angle_gamma   90.00
#
_symmetry.space_group_name_H-M   'P 1'
#
loop_
_entity.id
_entity.type
_entity.pdbx_description
1 polymer ?
#
loop_
_entity_poly.entity_id
_entity_poly.type
_entity_poly.pdbx_seq_one_letter_code
_entity_poly.pdbx_strand_id
1 'polypeptide(L)' 'MKAFTQLTAIVAPLDRVNVDTDAIIPKQFLKSIKRSGFGVNCFDEWRYLDHG' A
#
# COMPACT_ATOMS: atom_id res chain seq x y z
N MET A 1 -7.45 -9.44 -16.79
CA MET A 1 -7.66 -10.02 -15.45
C MET A 1 -7.33 -11.50 -15.49
N LYS A 2 -6.73 -12.06 -14.45
CA LYS A 2 -6.54 -13.51 -14.29
C LYS A 2 -7.63 -14.04 -13.36
N ALA A 3 -8.13 -15.25 -13.62
CA ALA A 3 -9.07 -15.90 -12.71
C ALA A 3 -8.40 -16.10 -11.33
N PHE A 4 -9.11 -15.78 -10.26
CA PHE A 4 -8.67 -16.01 -8.90
C PHE A 4 -9.36 -17.26 -8.37
N THR A 5 -8.61 -18.32 -8.09
CA THR A 5 -9.15 -19.63 -7.68
C THR A 5 -8.74 -19.99 -6.25
N GLN A 6 -7.44 -20.06 -5.99
CA GLN A 6 -6.87 -20.30 -4.67
C GLN A 6 -5.56 -19.53 -4.51
N LEU A 7 -5.28 -19.09 -3.29
CA LEU A 7 -4.03 -18.43 -2.90
C LEU A 7 -3.63 -18.94 -1.52
N THR A 8 -2.43 -19.52 -1.41
CA THR A 8 -1.78 -19.85 -0.14
C THR A 8 -0.61 -18.89 0.05
N ALA A 9 -0.61 -18.10 1.13
CA ALA A 9 0.38 -17.06 1.33
C ALA A 9 0.60 -16.66 2.81
N ILE A 10 1.69 -15.90 2.99
CA ILE A 10 1.97 -14.89 4.01
C ILE A 10 0.78 -14.09 4.55
N VAL A 11 0.26 -14.28 5.77
CA VAL A 11 -0.65 -13.29 6.39
C VAL A 11 0.14 -12.25 7.17
N ALA A 12 -0.18 -10.97 6.96
CA ALA A 12 0.35 -9.85 7.74
C ALA A 12 -0.81 -9.20 8.53
N PRO A 13 -0.90 -9.39 9.86
CA PRO A 13 -1.92 -8.74 10.67
C PRO A 13 -1.64 -7.23 10.79
N LEU A 14 -2.69 -6.42 10.69
CA LEU A 14 -2.63 -4.96 10.86
C LEU A 14 -3.71 -4.54 11.86
N ASP A 15 -3.30 -4.30 13.11
CA ASP A 15 -4.21 -3.93 14.20
C ASP A 15 -4.51 -2.43 14.19
N ARG A 16 -5.28 -1.99 13.18
CA ARG A 16 -5.74 -0.59 13.03
C ARG A 16 -7.15 -0.55 12.48
N VAL A 17 -8.00 0.25 13.11
CA VAL A 17 -9.33 0.58 12.59
C VAL A 17 -9.25 1.81 11.69
N ASN A 18 -10.22 1.96 10.78
CA ASN A 18 -10.36 3.14 9.92
C ASN A 18 -9.11 3.44 9.05
N VAL A 19 -8.49 2.40 8.48
CA VAL A 19 -7.42 2.55 7.49
C VAL A 19 -7.99 3.24 6.24
N ASP A 20 -7.56 4.48 5.98
CA ASP A 20 -8.05 5.29 4.88
C ASP A 20 -7.11 5.27 3.65
N THR A 21 -7.45 6.06 2.63
CA THR A 21 -6.69 6.08 1.36
C THR A 21 -5.31 6.69 1.50
N ASP A 22 -5.15 7.74 2.32
CA ASP A 22 -3.85 8.37 2.54
C ASP A 22 -2.94 7.47 3.38
N ALA A 23 -3.50 6.72 4.34
CA ALA A 23 -2.78 5.72 5.10
C ALA A 23 -2.25 4.57 4.22
N ILE A 24 -3.02 4.12 3.22
CA ILE A 24 -2.58 3.08 2.27
C ILE A 24 -1.51 3.64 1.33
N ILE A 25 -1.74 4.82 0.77
CA ILE A 25 -0.79 5.49 -0.11
C ILE A 25 -0.99 7.02 -0.07
N PRO A 26 -0.01 7.78 0.45
CA PRO A 26 -0.12 9.22 0.51
C PRO A 26 -0.24 9.89 -0.85
N LYS A 27 -1.09 10.92 -0.94
CA LYS A 27 -1.39 11.66 -2.19
C LYS A 27 -0.17 12.23 -2.93
N GLN A 28 0.95 12.51 -2.26
CA GLN A 28 2.15 13.03 -2.92
C GLN A 28 2.69 12.07 -3.98
N PHE A 29 2.50 10.76 -3.79
CA PHE A 29 2.96 9.74 -4.73
C PHE A 29 2.03 9.61 -5.94
N LEU A 30 0.77 10.03 -5.83
CA LEU A 30 -0.25 9.93 -6.88
C LEU A 30 -0.08 10.95 -8.02
N LYS A 31 0.94 11.81 -7.95
CA LYS A 31 1.33 12.73 -9.04
C LYS A 31 2.02 12.02 -10.20
N SER A 32 2.44 10.77 -10.00
CA SER A 32 3.12 9.97 -11.03
C SER A 32 2.16 9.55 -12.14
N ILE A 33 2.58 9.71 -13.40
CA ILE A 33 1.88 9.18 -14.58
C ILE A 33 2.19 7.69 -14.84
N LYS A 34 3.15 7.11 -14.10
CA LYS A 34 3.52 5.70 -14.25
C LYS A 34 2.39 4.83 -13.72
N ARG A 35 2.17 3.69 -14.37
CA ARG A 35 1.13 2.71 -13.97
C ARG A 35 1.62 1.65 -12.98
N SER A 36 2.90 1.68 -12.62
CA SER A 36 3.55 0.68 -11.75
C SER A 36 4.55 1.36 -10.81
N GLY A 37 5.02 0.61 -9.80
CA GLY A 37 6.05 1.06 -8.87
C GLY A 37 5.55 1.69 -7.57
N PHE A 38 4.23 1.74 -7.34
CA PHE A 38 3.65 2.34 -6.13
C PHE A 38 3.83 1.50 -4.86
N GLY A 39 4.15 0.20 -4.98
CA GLY A 39 4.23 -0.70 -3.82
C GLY A 39 5.31 -0.33 -2.81
N VAL A 40 6.34 0.43 -3.20
CA VAL A 40 7.39 0.88 -2.27
C VAL A 40 6.88 1.95 -1.30
N ASN A 41 5.86 2.72 -1.70
CA ASN A 41 5.24 3.79 -0.92
C ASN A 41 3.97 3.31 -0.18
N CYS A 42 3.69 2.00 -0.19
CA CYS A 42 2.54 1.45 0.49
C CYS A 42 2.74 1.56 2.00
N PHE A 43 1.77 2.17 2.69
CA PHE A 43 1.82 2.47 4.13
C PHE A 43 3.04 3.33 4.53
N ASP A 44 3.46 4.26 3.68
CA ASP A 44 4.67 5.07 3.86
C ASP A 44 4.80 5.68 5.26
N GLU A 45 3.76 6.38 5.73
CA GLU A 45 3.71 7.02 7.05
C GLU A 45 3.83 6.05 8.23
N TRP A 46 3.48 4.77 8.04
CA TRP A 46 3.57 3.73 9.08
C TRP A 46 4.81 2.85 8.94
N ARG A 47 5.35 2.76 7.73
CA ARG A 47 6.40 1.82 7.35
C ARG A 47 7.79 2.42 7.53
N TYR A 48 7.95 3.71 7.26
CA TYR A 48 9.24 4.39 7.29
C TYR A 48 9.32 5.41 8.43
N LEU A 49 10.54 5.61 8.95
CA LEU A 49 10.81 6.54 10.05
C LEU A 49 11.24 7.92 9.55
N ASP A 50 11.75 7.96 8.33
CA ASP A 50 12.04 9.17 7.57
C ASP A 50 10.78 9.63 6.83
N HIS A 51 10.52 10.93 6.88
CA HIS A 51 9.41 11.53 6.15
C HIS A 51 9.88 11.90 4.73
N GLY A 52 9.23 11.31 3.72
CA GLY A 52 9.41 11.59 2.28
C GLY A 52 8.45 12.64 1.74
#